data_AF-A0A831TGM1-F1
#
_entry.id   AF-A0A831TGM1-F1
#
_cell.length_a   1.000
_cell.length_b   1.000
_cell.length_c   1.000
_cell.angle_alpha   90.00
_cell.angle_beta   90.00
_cell.angle_gamma   90.00
#
_symmetry.space_group_name_H-M   'P 1'
#
loop_
_entity.id
_entity.type
_entity.pdbx_description
1 polymer ?
#
loop_
_entity_poly.entity_id
_entity_poly.type
_entity_poly.pdbx_seq_one_letter_code
_entity_poly.pdbx_strand_id
1 'polypeptide(L)'
;MDSETVRRPRAREVGLVLGELPPGPWNAITDVPDVRVGHVTLVEGEGRLVPGRGPIRTGVTVILPHGDNLFRQKVPGALFVLNGFGKPTGVAQLDELGVIETPIALTSTLSV
;
A
#
# COMPACT_ATOMS: atom_id res chain seq x y z
N MET A 1 -25.62 -10.38 -8.37
CA MET A 1 -25.69 -9.19 -9.22
C MET A 1 -24.33 -9.04 -9.85
N ASP A 2 -24.21 -9.45 -11.11
CA ASP A 2 -22.98 -9.32 -11.88
C ASP A 2 -22.63 -7.84 -11.95
N SER A 3 -21.59 -7.43 -11.20
CA SER A 3 -21.10 -6.06 -11.30
C SER A 3 -20.39 -5.94 -12.64
N GLU A 4 -21.03 -5.27 -13.58
CA GLU A 4 -20.39 -4.79 -14.80
C GLU A 4 -19.13 -4.00 -14.38
N THR A 5 -17.94 -4.53 -14.67
CA THR A 5 -16.68 -3.89 -14.30
C THR A 5 -16.52 -2.62 -15.11
N VAL A 6 -16.94 -1.49 -14.55
CA VAL A 6 -16.70 -0.16 -15.12
C VAL A 6 -15.20 0.02 -15.28
N ARG A 7 -14.74 0.20 -16.52
CA ARG A 7 -13.33 0.46 -16.83
C ARG A 7 -12.90 1.77 -16.15
N ARG A 8 -11.93 1.69 -15.23
CA ARG A 8 -11.33 2.84 -14.55
C ARG A 8 -10.02 3.19 -15.26
N PRO A 9 -9.98 4.22 -16.13
CA PRO A 9 -8.80 4.49 -16.93
C PRO A 9 -7.66 5.02 -16.07
N ARG A 10 -6.43 4.70 -16.44
CA ARG A 10 -5.20 5.27 -15.84
C ARG A 10 -4.84 6.59 -16.52
N ALA A 11 -4.00 7.41 -15.88
CA ALA A 11 -3.60 8.73 -16.39
C ALA A 11 -3.13 8.71 -17.87
N ARG A 12 -2.24 7.78 -18.23
CA ARG A 12 -1.75 7.67 -19.62
C ARG A 12 -2.82 7.23 -20.62
N GLU A 13 -3.83 6.48 -20.18
CA GLU A 13 -4.95 6.03 -21.03
C GLU A 13 -5.89 7.19 -21.39
N VAL A 14 -5.82 8.30 -20.67
CA VAL A 14 -6.53 9.56 -20.97
C VAL A 14 -5.60 10.67 -21.50
N GLY A 15 -4.38 10.30 -21.94
CA GLY A 15 -3.44 11.24 -22.55
C GLY A 15 -2.58 12.06 -21.58
N LEU A 16 -2.66 11.79 -20.26
CA LEU A 16 -1.82 12.46 -19.27
C LEU A 16 -0.50 11.70 -19.09
N VAL A 17 0.58 12.26 -19.63
CA VAL A 17 1.94 11.72 -19.51
C VAL A 17 2.72 12.53 -18.47
N LEU A 18 3.18 11.84 -17.43
CA LEU A 18 3.99 12.42 -16.34
C LEU A 18 5.42 11.89 -16.44
N GLY A 19 6.39 12.81 -16.45
CA GLY A 19 7.82 12.48 -16.60
C GLY A 19 8.21 12.06 -18.02
N GLU A 20 9.51 11.80 -18.20
CA GLU A 20 10.10 11.52 -19.51
C GLU A 20 10.37 10.03 -19.76
N LEU A 21 10.45 9.21 -18.69
CA LEU A 21 10.77 7.79 -18.80
C LEU A 21 9.53 6.94 -19.14
N PRO A 22 9.69 5.85 -19.93
CA PRO A 22 8.63 4.88 -20.14
C PRO A 22 8.37 4.07 -18.85
N PRO A 23 7.11 3.69 -18.56
CA PRO A 23 6.80 2.81 -17.44
C PRO A 23 7.18 1.35 -17.76
N GLY A 24 7.21 0.51 -16.72
CA GLY A 24 7.23 -0.94 -16.90
C GLY A 24 5.93 -1.48 -17.50
N PRO A 25 5.86 -2.79 -17.80
CA PRO A 25 4.70 -3.42 -18.46
C PRO A 25 3.38 -3.19 -17.74
N TRP A 26 3.39 -3.26 -16.40
CA TRP A 26 2.20 -3.07 -15.58
C TRP A 26 2.01 -1.62 -15.16
N ASN A 27 3.01 -0.75 -15.34
CA ASN A 27 3.03 0.62 -14.82
C ASN A 27 2.62 0.65 -13.33
N ALA A 28 3.25 -0.23 -12.55
CA ALA A 28 2.96 -0.50 -11.14
C ALA A 28 4.22 -0.88 -10.37
N ILE A 29 4.17 -0.84 -9.03
CA ILE A 29 5.33 -1.22 -8.18
C ILE A 29 5.76 -2.68 -8.39
N THR A 30 4.85 -3.56 -8.81
CA THR A 30 5.11 -4.97 -9.12
C THR A 30 5.86 -5.17 -10.43
N ASP A 31 6.20 -4.10 -11.17
CA ASP A 31 7.19 -4.18 -12.25
C ASP A 31 8.61 -4.42 -11.70
N VAL A 32 8.84 -4.15 -10.41
CA VAL A 32 10.05 -4.60 -9.70
C VAL A 32 9.93 -6.11 -9.44
N PRO A 33 10.91 -6.93 -9.88
CA PRO A 33 10.86 -8.38 -9.68
C PRO A 33 10.60 -8.78 -8.22
N ASP A 34 9.83 -9.84 -8.03
CA ASP A 34 9.43 -10.44 -6.75
C ASP A 34 8.57 -9.60 -5.80
N VAL A 35 8.42 -8.30 -6.05
CA VAL A 35 7.53 -7.44 -5.26
C VAL A 35 6.09 -7.89 -5.47
N ARG A 36 5.37 -8.08 -4.36
CA ARG A 36 3.94 -8.45 -4.37
C ARG A 36 3.13 -7.45 -3.57
N VAL A 37 1.88 -7.23 -4.00
CA VAL A 37 0.93 -6.36 -3.31
C VAL A 37 -0.38 -7.12 -3.11
N GLY A 38 -0.92 -7.06 -1.89
CA GLY A 38 -2.21 -7.61 -1.52
C GLY A 38 -3.11 -6.56 -0.87
N HIS A 39 -4.42 -6.68 -1.05
CA HIS A 39 -5.39 -5.75 -0.49
C HIS A 39 -6.54 -6.50 0.18
N VAL A 40 -7.04 -5.95 1.28
CA VAL A 40 -8.33 -6.26 1.86
C VAL A 40 -9.11 -4.96 1.94
N THR A 41 -10.31 -4.95 1.34
CA THR A 41 -11.20 -3.78 1.33
C THR A 41 -12.49 -4.15 2.06
N LEU A 42 -12.81 -3.39 3.11
CA LEU A 42 -14.01 -3.57 3.92
C LEU A 42 -14.99 -2.43 3.65
N VAL A 43 -16.13 -2.79 3.05
CA VAL A 43 -17.21 -1.87 2.68
C VAL A 43 -18.53 -2.47 3.13
N GLU A 44 -19.02 -2.03 4.29
CA GLU A 44 -20.22 -2.61 4.92
C GLU A 44 -21.09 -1.53 5.58
N GLY A 45 -22.41 -1.73 5.56
CA GLY A 45 -23.39 -0.79 6.12
C GLY A 45 -23.50 0.53 5.35
N GLU A 46 -24.56 1.28 5.66
CA GLU A 46 -24.91 2.54 5.01
C GLU A 46 -25.59 3.50 6.02
N GLY A 47 -25.80 4.76 5.61
CA GLY A 47 -26.49 5.75 6.44
C GLY A 47 -25.60 6.44 7.47
N ARG A 48 -26.21 6.89 8.58
CA ARG A 48 -25.54 7.70 9.60
C ARG A 48 -24.48 6.88 10.36
N LEU A 49 -23.34 7.52 10.63
CA LEU A 49 -22.29 6.96 11.50
C LEU A 49 -22.84 6.59 12.89
N VAL A 50 -22.60 5.33 13.26
CA VAL A 50 -22.72 4.81 14.62
C VAL A 50 -21.32 4.34 15.06
N PRO A 51 -20.65 5.05 15.98
CA PRO A 51 -19.31 4.69 16.44
C PRO A 51 -19.21 3.24 16.91
N GLY A 52 -18.13 2.55 16.49
CA GLY A 52 -17.92 1.13 16.77
C GLY A 52 -18.76 0.15 15.94
N ARG A 53 -19.62 0.63 15.03
CA ARG A 53 -20.46 -0.23 14.17
C ARG A 53 -20.32 0.05 12.68
N GLY A 54 -20.35 1.32 12.26
CA GLY A 54 -20.23 1.67 10.83
C GLY A 54 -21.00 2.93 10.44
N PRO A 55 -21.10 3.24 9.14
CA PRO A 55 -20.67 2.40 8.01
C PRO A 55 -19.16 2.17 7.99
N ILE A 56 -18.74 0.96 7.62
CA ILE A 56 -17.33 0.55 7.55
C ILE A 56 -16.82 0.87 6.15
N ARG A 57 -15.79 1.70 6.06
CA ARG A 57 -15.08 2.04 4.81
C ARG A 57 -13.59 2.07 5.12
N THR A 58 -12.97 0.91 5.23
CA THR A 58 -11.55 0.77 5.63
C THR A 58 -10.89 -0.39 4.90
N GLY A 59 -9.64 -0.68 5.21
CA GLY A 59 -8.91 -1.79 4.62
C GLY A 59 -7.47 -1.87 5.06
N VAL A 60 -6.77 -2.83 4.46
CA VAL A 60 -5.33 -3.02 4.60
C VAL A 60 -4.74 -3.25 3.22
N THR A 61 -3.60 -2.63 2.94
CA THR A 61 -2.74 -2.97 1.81
C THR A 61 -1.42 -3.49 2.36
N VAL A 62 -0.92 -4.60 1.84
CA VAL A 62 0.36 -5.19 2.23
C VAL A 62 1.27 -5.27 1.02
N ILE A 63 2.51 -4.84 1.19
CA ILE A 63 3.57 -4.93 0.20
C ILE A 63 4.62 -5.90 0.73
N LEU A 64 4.90 -6.96 -0.02
CA LEU A 64 6.04 -7.85 0.23
C LEU A 64 7.19 -7.44 -0.70
N PRO A 65 8.36 -7.04 -0.17
CA PRO A 65 9.53 -6.77 -1.00
C PRO A 65 9.99 -7.95 -1.85
N HIS A 66 9.79 -9.18 -1.38
CA HIS A 66 9.99 -10.42 -2.15
C HIS A 66 9.15 -11.58 -1.58
N GLY A 67 9.13 -12.72 -2.27
CA GLY A 67 8.36 -13.91 -1.89
C GLY A 67 8.95 -14.76 -0.75
N ASP A 68 10.23 -14.57 -0.41
CA ASP A 68 10.90 -15.32 0.65
C ASP A 68 10.63 -14.79 2.08
N ASN A 69 11.23 -15.44 3.07
CA ASN A 69 11.14 -15.03 4.48
C ASN A 69 11.95 -13.74 4.74
N LEU A 70 11.26 -12.60 4.81
CA LEU A 70 11.85 -11.26 5.02
C LEU A 70 12.64 -11.11 6.33
N PHE A 71 12.30 -11.88 7.36
CA PHE A 71 13.03 -11.83 8.62
C PHE A 71 14.43 -12.45 8.48
N ARG A 72 14.54 -13.54 7.70
CA ARG A 72 15.81 -14.22 7.42
C ARG A 72 16.58 -13.56 6.28
N GLN A 73 15.87 -13.04 5.28
CA GLN A 73 16.40 -12.41 4.09
C GLN A 73 15.88 -10.97 4.04
N LYS A 74 16.59 -10.07 4.71
CA LYS A 74 16.19 -8.68 4.83
C LYS A 74 16.51 -7.91 3.55
N VAL A 75 15.76 -6.84 3.28
CA VAL A 75 16.08 -5.93 2.18
C VAL A 75 16.53 -4.57 2.72
N PRO A 76 17.47 -3.87 2.05
CA PRO A 76 17.78 -2.48 2.39
C PRO A 76 16.54 -1.60 2.32
N GLY A 77 16.42 -0.65 3.25
CA GLY A 77 15.33 0.30 3.27
C GLY A 77 15.72 1.60 3.97
N ALA A 78 14.95 2.65 3.71
CA ALA A 78 15.13 3.96 4.30
C ALA A 78 13.78 4.66 4.47
N LEU A 79 13.73 5.64 5.36
CA LEU A 79 12.56 6.48 5.61
C LEU A 79 12.96 7.96 5.54
N PHE A 80 12.05 8.78 5.04
CA PHE A 80 12.12 10.23 5.18
C PHE A 80 10.79 10.77 5.70
N VAL A 81 10.83 11.54 6.78
CA VAL A 81 9.64 12.16 7.37
C VAL A 81 9.54 13.61 6.88
N LEU A 82 8.71 13.84 5.86
CA LEU A 82 8.41 15.20 5.38
C LEU A 82 7.64 16.00 6.44
N ASN A 83 6.60 15.39 7.01
CA ASN A 83 5.84 15.93 8.14
C ASN A 83 5.45 14.81 9.10
N GLY A 84 5.69 15.02 10.39
CA GLY A 84 5.56 14.00 11.43
C GLY A 84 4.16 13.73 11.96
N PHE A 85 3.09 14.20 11.31
CA PHE A 85 1.71 14.00 11.82
C PHE A 85 1.14 12.57 11.58
N GLY A 86 1.98 11.62 11.15
CA GLY A 86 1.66 10.20 10.99
C GLY A 86 1.96 9.35 12.24
N LYS A 87 1.49 8.10 12.25
CA LYS A 87 1.71 7.13 13.35
C LYS A 87 2.36 5.84 12.82
N PRO A 88 3.55 5.91 12.20
CA PRO A 88 4.23 4.72 11.66
C PRO A 88 4.85 3.86 12.79
N THR A 89 4.88 2.55 12.59
CA THR A 89 5.57 1.59 13.46
C THR A 89 6.83 1.05 12.76
N GLY A 90 7.88 0.76 13.53
CA GLY A 90 9.14 0.20 12.99
C GLY A 90 10.18 1.24 12.54
N VAL A 91 9.89 2.53 12.70
CA VAL A 91 10.76 3.63 12.25
C VAL A 91 12.15 3.59 12.88
N ALA A 92 12.25 3.48 14.20
CA ALA A 92 13.54 3.53 14.90
C ALA A 92 14.49 2.41 14.45
N GLN A 93 13.96 1.20 14.22
CA GLN A 93 14.77 0.08 13.75
C GLN A 93 15.20 0.23 12.30
N LEU A 94 14.32 0.75 11.43
CA LEU A 94 14.66 1.03 10.05
C LEU A 94 15.75 2.11 9.94
N ASP A 95 15.67 3.14 10.78
CA ASP A 95 16.65 4.23 10.83
C ASP A 95 18.01 3.76 11.36
N GLU A 96 18.02 2.91 12.38
CA GLU A 96 19.24 2.37 12.98
C GLU A 96 19.93 1.30 12.11
N LEU A 97 19.16 0.37 11.54
CA LEU A 97 19.71 -0.81 10.85
C LEU A 97 19.68 -0.70 9.32
N GLY A 98 18.92 0.24 8.75
CA GLY A 98 18.81 0.43 7.30
C GLY A 98 18.17 -0.73 6.56
N VAL A 99 17.36 -1.55 7.23
CA VAL A 99 16.77 -2.77 6.67
C VAL A 99 15.30 -2.95 7.01
N ILE A 100 14.56 -3.56 6.08
CA ILE A 100 13.18 -4.00 6.24
C ILE A 100 13.19 -5.52 6.40
N GLU A 101 12.57 -5.99 7.48
CA GLU A 101 12.55 -7.42 7.85
C GLU A 101 11.13 -8.02 7.95
N THR A 102 10.11 -7.23 7.58
CA THR A 102 8.69 -7.62 7.61
C THR A 102 7.96 -7.10 6.36
N PRO A 103 6.78 -7.63 6.01
CA PRO A 103 5.92 -7.00 5.02
C PRO A 103 5.54 -5.58 5.45
N ILE A 104 5.42 -4.67 4.48
CA ILE A 104 5.01 -3.29 4.73
C ILE A 104 3.48 -3.25 4.69
N ALA A 105 2.84 -2.92 5.81
CA ALA A 105 1.39 -2.80 5.90
C ALA A 105 0.95 -1.32 5.94
N LEU A 106 -0.09 -1.00 5.18
CA LEU A 106 -0.75 0.30 5.13
C LEU A 106 -2.20 0.12 5.55
N THR A 107 -2.64 0.85 6.58
CA THR A 107 -4.02 0.80 7.09
C THR A 107 -4.45 2.15 7.70
N SER A 108 -5.64 2.20 8.29
CA SER A 108 -6.18 3.40 8.91
C SER A 108 -5.47 3.75 10.21
N THR A 109 -5.50 5.03 10.60
CA THR A 109 -4.77 5.57 11.76
C THR A 109 -4.99 4.81 13.07
N LEU A 110 -6.20 4.29 13.30
CA LEU A 110 -6.57 3.59 14.54
C LEU A 110 -6.52 2.06 14.41
N SER A 111 -5.99 1.56 13.30
CA SER A 111 -5.82 0.12 13.03
C SER A 111 -4.35 -0.29 13.01
N VAL A 112 -3.44 0.61 13.41
CA VAL A 112 -2.00 0.35 13.58
C VAL A 112 -1.74 -0.42 14.86
#